data_AF-A0A8N5I4A1-F1
#
_entry.id   AF-A0A8N5I4A1-F1
#
_cell.length_a   1.000
_cell.length_b   1.000
_cell.length_c   1.000
_cell.angle_alpha   90.00
_cell.angle_beta   90.00
_cell.angle_gamma   90.00
#
_symmetry.space_group_name_H-M   'P 1'
#
loop_
_entity.id
_entity.type
_entity.pdbx_description
1 polymer ?
#
loop_
_entity_poly.entity_id
_entity_poly.type
_entity_poly.pdbx_seq_one_letter_code
_entity_poly.pdbx_strand_id
1 'polypeptide(L)'
;HHHHHHHQGYEPFRPQPFGGEELPPAAHHHPGHHHHHHHHLRLEDRFSDDQLVSMSVRELNRQLRGFSKEEVIRLKQKRRTLKNRGYAQSCRYKRVQQRHILENEKCQLQSQVEQLKQEVTRLAKERDLYKEKYEKLAGRGFPREPSPSAPGYAATSTSRAGFEVPRVPSVRDKQGRA
;
A
#
# COMPACT_ATOMS: atom_id res chain seq x y z
N HIS A 1 24.94 14.87 -13.17
CA HIS A 1 23.64 15.08 -13.87
C HIS A 1 22.54 15.20 -12.83
N HIS A 2 22.19 16.43 -12.43
CA HIS A 2 21.17 16.73 -11.42
C HIS A 2 19.80 16.85 -12.10
N HIS A 3 18.77 16.13 -11.63
CA HIS A 3 17.39 16.28 -12.10
C HIS A 3 16.63 17.21 -11.14
N HIS A 4 16.16 18.35 -11.65
CA HIS A 4 15.25 19.27 -10.95
C HIS A 4 13.84 18.68 -10.92
N HIS A 5 13.23 18.59 -9.72
CA HIS A 5 11.80 18.36 -9.56
C HIS A 5 11.07 19.71 -9.52
N HIS A 6 10.22 19.95 -10.52
CA HIS A 6 9.38 21.13 -10.58
C HIS A 6 8.07 20.84 -9.81
N HIS A 7 7.98 21.34 -8.58
CA HIS A 7 6.74 21.36 -7.81
C HIS A 7 5.88 22.53 -8.33
N GLN A 8 4.79 22.24 -9.06
CA GLN A 8 3.74 23.22 -9.30
C GLN A 8 2.84 23.28 -8.05
N GLY A 9 2.87 24.43 -7.37
CA GLY A 9 1.99 24.74 -6.25
C GLY A 9 0.53 24.76 -6.68
N TYR A 10 -0.32 24.12 -5.88
CA TYR A 10 -1.77 24.15 -6.04
C TYR A 10 -2.31 25.39 -5.31
N GLU A 11 -2.70 26.42 -6.06
CA GLU A 11 -3.45 27.56 -5.54
C GLU A 11 -4.94 27.19 -5.38
N PRO A 12 -5.57 27.43 -4.22
CA PRO A 12 -7.00 27.21 -4.05
C PRO A 12 -7.80 28.33 -4.74
N PHE A 13 -8.63 27.94 -5.71
CA PHE A 13 -9.49 28.84 -6.48
C PHE A 13 -10.51 29.55 -5.57
N ARG A 14 -10.36 30.88 -5.43
CA ARG A 14 -11.26 31.76 -4.68
C ARG A 14 -12.35 32.30 -5.63
N PRO A 15 -13.65 32.07 -5.40
CA PRO A 15 -14.68 32.71 -6.22
C PRO A 15 -14.82 34.19 -5.81
N GLN A 16 -14.68 35.09 -6.79
CA GLN A 16 -15.00 36.52 -6.67
C GLN A 16 -16.52 36.73 -6.83
N PRO A 17 -17.16 37.59 -6.03
CA PRO A 17 -18.52 38.05 -6.28
C PRO A 17 -18.49 39.32 -7.13
N PHE A 18 -19.11 39.28 -8.31
CA PHE A 18 -19.44 40.46 -9.11
C PHE A 18 -20.90 40.27 -9.50
N GLY A 19 -21.84 41.09 -9.02
CA GLY A 19 -21.95 42.51 -9.33
C GLY A 19 -23.06 42.60 -10.38
N GLY A 20 -24.25 43.03 -9.94
CA GLY A 20 -25.48 42.97 -10.72
C GLY A 20 -25.56 44.01 -11.83
N GLU A 21 -26.24 43.63 -12.90
CA GLU A 21 -26.88 44.53 -13.86
C GLU A 21 -28.14 43.83 -14.40
N GLU A 22 -29.30 44.41 -14.09
CA GLU A 22 -30.58 44.08 -14.71
C GLU A 22 -30.60 44.58 -16.17
N LEU A 23 -31.20 43.82 -17.10
CA LEU A 23 -31.90 44.26 -18.33
C LEU A 23 -32.48 43.03 -19.08
N PRO A 24 -33.47 43.19 -20.00
CA PRO A 24 -34.88 42.76 -19.89
C PRO A 24 -35.20 41.37 -20.50
N PRO A 25 -36.42 40.82 -20.34
CA PRO A 25 -36.74 39.48 -20.79
C PRO A 25 -36.99 39.45 -22.31
N ALA A 26 -36.03 38.93 -23.06
CA ALA A 26 -36.24 38.53 -24.45
C ALA A 26 -37.05 37.22 -24.48
N ALA A 27 -38.33 37.35 -24.81
CA ALA A 27 -39.22 36.23 -25.11
C ALA A 27 -38.73 35.51 -26.39
N HIS A 28 -37.89 34.49 -26.22
CA HIS A 28 -37.56 33.55 -27.30
C HIS A 28 -38.48 32.34 -27.25
N HIS A 29 -39.46 32.34 -28.15
CA HIS A 29 -40.18 31.15 -28.57
C HIS A 29 -39.18 30.20 -29.23
N HIS A 30 -38.77 29.14 -28.52
CA HIS A 30 -38.08 28.01 -29.14
C HIS A 30 -39.13 27.03 -29.68
N PRO A 31 -39.16 26.76 -31.01
CA PRO A 31 -40.00 25.71 -31.54
C PRO A 31 -39.45 24.37 -31.05
N GLY A 32 -40.34 23.49 -30.60
CA GLY A 32 -40.00 22.23 -29.95
C GLY A 32 -39.00 21.38 -30.75
N HIS A 33 -37.78 21.23 -30.21
CA HIS A 33 -36.84 20.17 -30.57
C HIS A 33 -37.08 18.93 -29.70
N HIS A 34 -38.27 18.33 -29.82
CA HIS A 34 -38.64 17.14 -29.04
C HIS A 34 -38.18 15.80 -29.66
N HIS A 35 -37.49 15.80 -30.82
CA HIS A 35 -37.09 14.55 -31.48
C HIS A 35 -35.74 13.95 -31.07
N HIS A 36 -34.83 14.71 -30.45
CA HIS A 36 -33.51 14.15 -30.07
C HIS A 36 -33.52 13.26 -28.81
N HIS A 37 -34.44 13.50 -27.88
CA HIS A 37 -34.56 12.66 -26.68
C HIS A 37 -35.00 11.22 -27.00
N HIS A 38 -35.79 11.03 -28.06
CA HIS A 38 -36.32 9.72 -28.39
C HIS A 38 -35.28 8.78 -29.04
N HIS A 39 -34.34 9.34 -29.82
CA HIS A 39 -33.20 8.58 -30.35
C HIS A 39 -32.16 8.27 -29.25
N HIS A 40 -31.99 9.21 -28.31
CA HIS A 40 -31.07 9.09 -27.20
C HIS A 40 -31.35 7.90 -26.28
N LEU A 41 -32.62 7.70 -25.88
CA LEU A 41 -33.01 6.57 -25.03
C LEU A 41 -32.83 5.23 -25.76
N ARG A 42 -33.14 5.22 -27.07
CA ARG A 42 -33.06 4.01 -27.89
C ARG A 42 -31.66 3.40 -27.95
N LEU A 43 -30.60 4.21 -27.94
CA LEU A 43 -29.23 3.68 -28.00
C LEU A 43 -28.75 3.14 -26.65
N GLU A 44 -29.14 3.78 -25.55
CA GLU A 44 -28.77 3.32 -24.22
C GLU A 44 -29.50 2.04 -23.79
N ASP A 45 -30.73 1.84 -24.27
CA ASP A 45 -31.50 0.60 -24.06
C ASP A 45 -31.05 -0.54 -24.98
N ARG A 46 -30.23 -0.24 -25.99
CA ARG A 46 -29.77 -1.24 -26.98
C ARG A 46 -28.73 -2.20 -26.43
N PHE A 47 -28.05 -1.82 -25.35
CA PHE A 47 -27.02 -2.64 -24.70
C PHE A 47 -27.32 -2.72 -23.21
N SER A 48 -27.31 -3.94 -22.66
CA SER A 48 -27.29 -4.08 -21.21
C SER A 48 -25.98 -3.51 -20.65
N ASP A 49 -26.00 -3.09 -19.40
CA ASP A 49 -24.80 -2.60 -18.72
C ASP A 49 -23.66 -3.63 -18.82
N ASP A 50 -23.93 -4.91 -18.55
CA ASP A 50 -22.96 -6.01 -18.62
C ASP A 50 -22.36 -6.19 -20.02
N GLN A 51 -23.19 -6.12 -21.06
CA GLN A 51 -22.73 -6.19 -22.45
C GLN A 51 -21.84 -4.99 -22.79
N LEU A 52 -22.25 -3.80 -22.35
CA LEU A 52 -21.52 -2.55 -22.61
C LEU A 52 -20.13 -2.55 -21.94
N VAL A 53 -19.99 -3.08 -20.72
CA VAL A 53 -18.68 -3.19 -20.07
C VAL A 53 -17.77 -4.23 -20.74
N SER A 54 -18.35 -5.37 -21.12
CA SER A 54 -17.63 -6.55 -21.62
C SER A 54 -17.13 -6.42 -23.07
N MET A 55 -17.87 -5.75 -23.94
CA MET A 55 -17.49 -5.54 -25.34
C MET A 55 -16.09 -4.95 -25.49
N SER A 56 -15.30 -5.40 -26.46
CA SER A 56 -14.01 -4.75 -26.72
C SER A 56 -14.18 -3.30 -27.21
N VAL A 57 -13.12 -2.49 -27.16
CA VAL A 57 -13.16 -1.12 -27.71
C VAL A 57 -13.45 -1.14 -29.22
N ARG A 58 -12.86 -2.10 -29.95
CA ARG A 58 -13.06 -2.26 -31.40
C ARG A 58 -14.51 -2.62 -31.73
N GLU A 59 -15.09 -3.53 -30.96
CA GLU A 59 -16.48 -3.96 -31.11
C GLU A 59 -17.47 -2.83 -30.81
N LEU A 60 -17.26 -2.11 -29.71
CA LEU A 60 -18.07 -0.94 -29.36
C LEU A 60 -18.04 0.11 -30.47
N ASN A 61 -16.85 0.46 -30.96
CA ASN A 61 -16.72 1.44 -32.04
C ASN A 61 -17.36 0.97 -33.35
N ARG A 62 -17.42 -0.34 -33.63
CA ARG A 62 -18.12 -0.88 -34.81
C ARG A 62 -19.64 -0.70 -34.67
N GLN A 63 -20.19 -1.03 -33.51
CA GLN A 63 -21.63 -0.92 -33.25
C GLN A 63 -22.11 0.54 -33.15
N LEU A 64 -21.20 1.48 -32.87
CA LEU A 64 -21.45 2.92 -32.79
C LEU A 64 -21.34 3.65 -34.14
N ARG A 65 -21.05 2.97 -35.25
CA ARG A 65 -21.05 3.60 -36.57
C ARG A 65 -22.46 4.07 -36.95
N GLY A 66 -22.57 5.28 -37.50
CA GLY A 66 -23.84 5.87 -37.93
C GLY A 66 -24.64 6.58 -36.83
N PHE A 67 -24.13 6.64 -35.60
CA PHE A 67 -24.71 7.45 -34.51
C PHE A 67 -24.10 8.86 -34.45
N SER A 68 -24.82 9.80 -33.84
CA SER A 68 -24.36 11.17 -33.63
C SER A 68 -23.17 11.21 -32.66
N LYS A 69 -22.38 12.29 -32.71
CA LYS A 69 -21.21 12.46 -31.84
C LYS A 69 -21.61 12.49 -30.36
N GLU A 70 -22.72 13.16 -30.07
CA GLU A 70 -23.30 13.33 -28.74
C GLU A 70 -23.71 11.98 -28.14
N GLU A 71 -24.35 11.11 -28.93
CA GLU A 71 -24.69 9.74 -28.52
C GLU A 71 -23.46 8.88 -28.23
N VAL A 72 -22.43 8.98 -29.08
CA VAL A 72 -21.18 8.24 -28.90
C VAL A 72 -20.45 8.66 -27.62
N ILE A 73 -20.37 9.97 -27.34
CA ILE A 73 -19.73 10.50 -26.12
C ILE A 73 -20.44 9.98 -24.88
N ARG A 74 -21.77 10.06 -24.87
CA ARG A 74 -22.59 9.64 -23.74
C ARG A 74 -22.48 8.15 -23.44
N LEU A 75 -22.57 7.29 -24.47
CA LEU A 75 -22.45 5.84 -24.26
C LEU A 75 -21.04 5.46 -23.79
N LYS A 76 -20.00 6.14 -24.29
CA LYS A 76 -18.62 5.97 -23.79
C LYS A 76 -18.49 6.43 -22.34
N GLN A 77 -19.14 7.52 -21.96
CA GLN A 77 -19.17 7.99 -20.58
C GLN A 77 -19.90 7.02 -19.66
N LYS A 78 -21.08 6.53 -20.05
CA LYS A 78 -21.81 5.46 -19.35
C LYS A 78 -20.90 4.24 -19.13
N ARG A 79 -20.24 3.77 -20.18
CA ARG A 79 -19.29 2.65 -20.10
C ARG A 79 -18.14 2.92 -19.11
N ARG A 80 -17.57 4.14 -19.11
CA ARG A 80 -16.51 4.53 -18.16
C ARG A 80 -17.01 4.49 -16.73
N THR A 81 -18.19 5.02 -16.46
CA THR A 81 -18.82 5.01 -15.13
C THR A 81 -19.04 3.58 -14.64
N LEU A 82 -19.55 2.69 -15.50
CA LEU A 82 -19.75 1.28 -15.18
C LEU A 82 -18.43 0.55 -14.88
N LYS A 83 -17.39 0.77 -15.70
CA LYS A 83 -16.05 0.22 -15.42
C LYS A 83 -15.50 0.71 -14.08
N ASN A 84 -15.62 2.00 -13.80
CA ASN A 84 -15.16 2.59 -12.54
C ASN A 84 -15.90 2.01 -11.33
N ARG A 85 -17.18 1.67 -11.47
CA ARG A 85 -17.93 0.94 -10.43
C ARG A 85 -17.26 -0.41 -10.11
N GLY A 86 -16.92 -1.18 -11.15
CA GLY A 86 -16.17 -2.44 -10.99
C GLY A 86 -14.78 -2.24 -10.38
N TYR A 87 -14.03 -1.22 -10.83
CA TYR A 87 -12.73 -0.91 -10.26
C TYR A 87 -12.78 -0.52 -8.78
N ALA A 88 -13.81 0.22 -8.36
CA ALA A 88 -14.01 0.55 -6.95
C ALA A 88 -14.25 -0.72 -6.11
N GLN A 89 -15.06 -1.66 -6.60
CA GLN A 89 -15.27 -2.94 -5.94
C GLN A 89 -13.97 -3.75 -5.85
N SER A 90 -13.24 -3.91 -6.96
CA SER A 90 -11.95 -4.62 -6.97
C SER A 90 -10.91 -3.97 -6.06
N CYS A 91 -10.89 -2.63 -5.99
CA CYS A 91 -9.99 -1.90 -5.10
C CYS A 91 -10.30 -2.20 -3.62
N ARG A 92 -11.58 -2.16 -3.23
CA ARG A 92 -12.02 -2.52 -1.87
C ARG A 92 -11.66 -3.97 -1.54
N TYR A 93 -11.95 -4.89 -2.45
CA TYR A 93 -11.62 -6.31 -2.29
C TYR A 93 -10.12 -6.53 -2.07
N LYS A 94 -9.27 -5.99 -2.95
CA LYS A 94 -7.82 -6.13 -2.84
C LYS A 94 -7.27 -5.53 -1.54
N ARG A 95 -7.82 -4.39 -1.10
CA ARG A 95 -7.41 -3.76 0.17
C ARG A 95 -7.75 -4.63 1.37
N VAL A 96 -8.96 -5.18 1.41
CA VAL A 96 -9.41 -6.07 2.49
C VAL A 96 -8.59 -7.35 2.49
N GLN A 97 -8.36 -7.95 1.32
CA GLN A 97 -7.52 -9.13 1.17
C GLN A 97 -6.08 -8.87 1.66
N GLN A 98 -5.47 -7.75 1.26
CA GLN A 98 -4.13 -7.37 1.70
C GLN A 98 -4.05 -7.21 3.21
N ARG A 99 -5.06 -6.58 3.82
CA ARG A 99 -5.15 -6.45 5.28
C ARG A 99 -5.16 -7.83 5.95
N HIS A 100 -5.99 -8.76 5.47
CA HIS A 100 -6.06 -10.11 6.03
C HIS A 100 -4.76 -10.90 5.88
N ILE A 101 -4.07 -10.76 4.74
CA ILE A 101 -2.74 -11.36 4.54
C ILE A 101 -1.76 -10.84 5.60
N LEU A 102 -1.69 -9.52 5.78
CA LEU A 102 -0.79 -8.90 6.77
C LEU A 102 -1.17 -9.26 8.21
N GLU A 103 -2.46 -9.36 8.54
CA GLU A 103 -2.95 -9.82 9.84
C GLU A 103 -2.51 -11.27 10.12
N ASN A 104 -2.63 -12.15 9.12
CA ASN A 104 -2.20 -13.55 9.24
C ASN A 104 -0.68 -13.66 9.40
N GLU A 105 0.10 -12.93 8.60
CA GLU A 105 1.56 -12.87 8.71
C GLU A 105 2.00 -12.38 10.09
N LYS A 106 1.36 -11.32 10.60
CA LYS A 106 1.60 -10.81 11.95
C LYS A 106 1.35 -11.90 12.99
N CYS A 107 0.21 -12.59 12.94
CA CYS A 107 -0.12 -13.65 13.88
C CYS A 107 0.90 -14.82 13.82
N GLN A 108 1.32 -15.21 12.61
CA GLN A 108 2.32 -16.27 12.43
C GLN A 108 3.68 -15.87 13.02
N LEU A 109 4.16 -14.66 12.74
CA LEU A 109 5.42 -14.17 13.27
C LEU A 109 5.38 -14.03 14.80
N GLN A 110 4.26 -13.58 15.36
CA GLN A 110 4.07 -13.52 16.82
C GLN A 110 4.15 -14.91 17.46
N SER A 111 3.54 -15.92 16.84
CA SER A 111 3.62 -17.30 17.30
C SER A 111 5.07 -17.83 17.26
N GLN A 112 5.80 -17.58 16.17
CA GLN A 112 7.21 -17.98 16.04
C GLN A 112 8.10 -17.33 17.09
N VAL A 113 7.90 -16.04 17.38
CA VAL A 113 8.64 -15.33 18.44
C VAL A 113 8.40 -15.98 19.80
N GLU A 114 7.15 -16.32 20.10
CA GLU A 114 6.80 -16.95 21.37
C GLU A 114 7.40 -18.35 21.51
N GLN A 115 7.32 -19.16 20.45
CA GLN A 115 7.97 -20.48 20.40
C GLN A 115 9.48 -20.38 20.61
N LEU A 116 10.16 -19.45 19.92
CA LEU A 116 11.60 -19.26 20.05
C LEU A 116 12.01 -18.78 21.46
N LYS A 117 11.21 -17.93 22.11
CA LYS A 117 11.46 -17.53 23.50
C LYS A 117 11.38 -18.71 24.47
N GLN A 118 10.42 -19.60 24.27
CA GLN A 118 10.29 -20.83 25.06
C GLN A 118 11.51 -21.74 24.87
N GLU A 119 11.93 -21.92 23.61
CA GLU A 119 13.14 -22.71 23.28
C GLU A 119 14.41 -22.11 23.89
N VAL A 120 14.60 -20.79 23.81
CA VAL A 120 15.74 -20.10 24.46
C VAL A 120 15.73 -20.34 25.97
N THR A 121 14.56 -20.25 26.60
CA THR A 121 14.42 -20.49 28.06
C THR A 121 14.74 -21.94 28.42
N ARG A 122 14.27 -22.90 27.61
CA ARG A 122 14.55 -24.33 27.77
C ARG A 122 16.04 -24.62 27.66
N LEU A 123 16.69 -24.13 26.59
CA LEU A 123 18.12 -24.32 26.33
C LEU A 123 18.99 -23.62 27.38
N ALA A 124 18.59 -22.45 27.90
CA ALA A 124 19.31 -21.78 28.98
C ALA A 124 19.33 -22.64 30.26
N LYS A 125 18.19 -23.25 30.63
CA LYS A 125 18.12 -24.18 31.76
C LYS A 125 19.01 -25.40 31.55
N GLU A 126 18.99 -25.99 30.35
CA GLU A 126 19.86 -27.13 30.01
C GLU A 126 21.34 -26.76 30.10
N ARG A 127 21.73 -25.61 29.52
CA ARG A 127 23.09 -25.07 29.63
C ARG A 127 23.51 -24.91 31.09
N ASP A 128 22.67 -24.32 31.93
CA ASP A 128 23.00 -24.05 33.33
C ASP A 128 23.14 -25.36 34.14
N LEU A 129 22.28 -26.36 33.88
CA LEU A 129 22.40 -27.70 34.46
C LEU A 129 23.72 -28.39 34.07
N TYR A 130 24.11 -28.32 32.79
CA TYR A 130 25.38 -28.92 32.35
C TYR A 130 26.60 -28.17 32.87
N LYS A 131 26.53 -26.84 32.97
CA LYS A 131 27.58 -26.02 33.57
C LYS A 131 27.80 -26.40 35.04
N GLU A 132 26.72 -26.53 35.82
CA GLU A 132 26.81 -26.94 37.23
C GLU A 132 27.44 -28.34 37.37
N LYS A 133 27.05 -29.30 36.53
CA LYS A 133 27.65 -30.64 36.51
C LYS A 133 29.14 -30.60 36.18
N TYR A 134 29.54 -29.79 35.20
CA TYR A 134 30.94 -29.60 34.83
C TYR A 134 31.75 -28.99 35.97
N GLU A 135 31.26 -27.92 36.60
CA GLU A 135 31.94 -27.25 37.72
C GLU A 135 32.13 -28.19 38.92
N LYS A 136 31.17 -29.07 39.21
CA LYS A 136 31.29 -30.11 40.25
C LYS A 136 32.41 -31.12 39.97
N LEU A 137 32.62 -31.48 38.70
CA LEU A 137 33.69 -32.40 38.30
C LEU A 137 35.05 -31.68 38.24
N ALA A 138 35.09 -30.49 37.63
CA ALA A 138 36.30 -29.67 37.52
C ALA A 138 36.82 -29.19 38.89
N GLY A 139 35.93 -28.93 39.84
CA GLY A 139 36.30 -28.58 41.22
C GLY A 139 36.89 -29.74 42.05
N ARG A 140 36.77 -31.00 41.57
CA ARG A 140 37.30 -32.19 42.28
C ARG A 140 38.62 -32.72 41.73
N GLY A 141 39.16 -32.17 40.66
CA GLY A 141 40.42 -32.64 40.08
C GLY A 141 41.14 -31.55 39.33
N PHE A 142 42.18 -31.00 39.95
CA PHE A 142 43.50 -30.62 39.42
C PHE A 142 44.11 -29.59 40.40
N PRO A 143 45.16 -29.94 41.17
CA PRO A 143 46.03 -28.92 41.72
C PRO A 143 46.56 -28.12 40.53
N ARG A 144 46.26 -26.82 40.49
CA ARG A 144 46.89 -25.90 39.56
C ARG A 144 48.38 -25.84 39.93
N GLU A 145 49.18 -26.72 39.34
CA GLU A 145 50.64 -26.61 39.31
C GLU A 145 51.01 -25.16 38.94
N PRO A 146 51.83 -24.46 39.74
CA PRO A 146 52.25 -23.11 39.41
C PRO A 146 53.15 -23.16 38.17
N SER A 147 52.57 -22.81 37.01
CA SER A 147 53.31 -22.62 35.77
C SER A 147 54.51 -21.68 35.99
N PRO A 148 55.75 -22.10 35.68
CA PRO A 148 56.89 -21.21 35.75
C PRO A 148 56.76 -20.15 34.65
N SER A 149 56.89 -18.90 35.08
CA SER A 149 56.87 -17.69 34.27
C SER A 149 57.69 -17.82 32.98
N ALA A 150 57.03 -17.77 31.83
CA ALA A 150 57.65 -17.48 30.54
C ALA A 150 57.63 -15.95 30.29
N PRO A 151 58.70 -15.38 29.73
CA PRO A 151 58.91 -13.93 29.64
C PRO A 151 58.07 -13.29 28.53
N GLY A 152 57.90 -11.97 28.67
CA GLY A 152 56.93 -11.16 27.95
C GLY A 152 57.00 -11.23 26.43
N TYR A 153 55.82 -11.41 25.84
CA TYR A 153 55.50 -10.95 24.50
C TYR A 153 54.26 -10.06 24.62
N ALA A 154 54.44 -8.80 24.24
CA ALA A 154 53.40 -7.77 24.26
C ALA A 154 52.24 -8.19 23.33
N ALA A 155 51.06 -8.41 23.91
CA ALA A 155 49.82 -8.49 23.14
C ALA A 155 49.30 -7.07 22.94
N THR A 156 49.45 -6.55 21.71
CA THR A 156 48.78 -5.33 21.26
C THR A 156 47.28 -5.43 21.48
N SER A 157 46.73 -4.43 22.16
CA SER A 157 45.32 -4.24 22.45
C SER A 157 44.52 -4.04 21.16
N THR A 158 43.88 -5.08 20.64
CA THR A 158 42.81 -4.94 19.65
C THR A 158 41.51 -4.62 20.40
N SER A 159 41.09 -3.37 20.31
CA SER A 159 39.83 -2.87 20.87
C SER A 159 38.66 -3.70 20.35
N ARG A 160 37.88 -4.25 21.27
CA ARG A 160 36.59 -4.89 21.02
C ARG A 160 35.63 -3.86 20.45
N ALA A 161 35.51 -3.80 19.12
CA ALA A 161 34.45 -3.05 18.46
C ALA A 161 33.10 -3.59 18.98
N GLY A 162 32.29 -2.71 19.55
CA GLY A 162 30.95 -3.03 20.05
C GLY A 162 30.09 -3.60 18.92
N PHE A 163 29.53 -4.77 19.16
CA PHE A 163 28.48 -5.31 18.30
C PHE A 163 27.19 -4.56 18.64
N GLU A 164 26.97 -3.43 17.98
CA GLU A 164 25.74 -2.65 18.10
C GLU A 164 24.66 -3.30 17.25
N VAL A 165 23.60 -3.80 17.90
CA VAL A 165 22.45 -4.40 17.20
C VAL A 165 21.64 -3.27 16.54
N PRO A 166 21.43 -3.27 15.22
CA PRO A 166 20.65 -2.23 14.57
C PRO A 166 19.22 -2.23 15.09
N ARG A 167 18.76 -1.08 15.60
CA ARG A 167 17.39 -0.88 16.07
C ARG A 167 16.44 -0.94 14.88
N VAL A 168 15.48 -1.85 14.91
CA VAL A 168 14.43 -1.96 13.88
C VAL A 168 13.51 -0.73 13.98
N PRO A 169 13.32 0.06 12.92
CA PRO A 169 12.46 1.24 12.97
C PRO A 169 10.99 0.83 13.18
N SER A 170 10.34 1.50 14.14
CA SER A 170 8.94 1.29 14.48
C SER A 170 8.04 1.98 13.46
N VAL A 171 6.90 1.35 13.13
CA VAL A 171 5.92 1.83 12.14
C VAL A 171 5.29 3.19 12.52
N ARG A 172 5.63 3.77 13.69
CA ARG A 172 5.17 5.08 14.15
C ARG A 172 5.98 6.28 13.66
N ASP A 173 7.14 6.08 13.02
CA ASP A 173 7.99 7.20 12.59
C ASP A 173 7.58 7.83 11.23
N LYS A 174 6.43 7.45 10.67
CA LYS A 174 5.91 7.98 9.38
C LYS A 174 4.63 8.84 9.49
N GLN A 175 4.30 9.37 10.67
CA GLN A 175 3.33 10.46 10.79
C GLN A 175 4.07 11.73 11.26
N GLY A 176 4.63 12.48 10.31
CA GLY A 176 5.30 13.72 10.65
C GLY A 176 6.15 14.33 9.55
N ARG A 177 5.56 14.66 8.40
CA ARG A 177 5.89 15.88 7.64
C ARG A 177 4.90 16.08 6.49
N ALA A 178 4.56 17.36 6.33
CA ALA A 178 3.55 17.94 5.46
C ALA A 178 3.74 17.64 3.97
#